data_AF-W6Y6Q1-F1
#
_entry.id   AF-W6Y6Q1-F1
#
_cell.length_a   1.000
_cell.length_b   1.000
_cell.length_c   1.000
_cell.angle_alpha   90.00
_cell.angle_beta   90.00
_cell.angle_gamma   90.00
#
_symmetry.space_group_name_H-M   'P 1'
#
loop_
_entity.id
_entity.type
_entity.pdbx_description
1 polymer ?
#
loop_
_entity_poly.entity_id
_entity_poly.type
_entity_poly.pdbx_seq_one_letter_code
_entity_poly.pdbx_strand_id
1 'polypeptide(L)'
;MACFCKACNKRFGDQDALVQHFDNSPLHTGSYACDACNRSFNDRHSLKQHLFSSVHRPSYDCDTCDRKFASTKNLRQHLHDSPTCCVD
;
A
#
# COMPACT_ATOMS: atom_id res chain seq x y z
N MET A 1 32.95 -3.23 13.84
CA MET A 1 31.96 -4.29 14.16
C MET A 1 31.34 -4.76 12.86
N ALA A 2 31.26 -6.06 12.62
CA ALA A 2 30.58 -6.60 11.45
C ALA A 2 29.09 -6.73 11.76
N CYS A 3 28.23 -6.07 10.97
CA CYS A 3 26.79 -6.18 11.08
C CYS A 3 26.32 -7.32 10.19
N PHE A 4 25.90 -8.43 10.79
CA PHE A 4 25.37 -9.58 10.05
C PHE A 4 24.22 -10.23 10.80
N CYS A 5 23.27 -10.76 10.05
CA CYS A 5 22.12 -11.47 10.62
C CYS A 5 22.58 -12.85 11.07
N LYS A 6 22.47 -13.15 12.36
CA LYS A 6 22.86 -14.47 12.90
C LYS A 6 21.93 -15.61 12.46
N ALA A 7 20.70 -15.28 12.08
CA ALA A 7 19.71 -16.28 11.68
C ALA A 7 19.90 -16.75 10.22
N CYS A 8 20.42 -15.89 9.32
CA CYS A 8 20.60 -16.24 7.90
C CYS A 8 22.00 -15.92 7.34
N ASN A 9 22.93 -15.46 8.19
CA ASN A 9 24.32 -15.10 7.87
C ASN A 9 24.52 -14.03 6.77
N LYS A 10 23.48 -13.26 6.42
CA LYS A 10 23.63 -12.10 5.53
C LYS A 10 24.42 -10.97 6.20
N ARG A 11 25.30 -10.32 5.44
CA ARG A 11 26.14 -9.20 5.88
C ARG A 11 25.55 -7.86 5.40
N PHE A 12 25.73 -6.84 6.22
CA PHE A 12 25.23 -5.48 5.99
C PHE A 12 26.35 -4.45 6.23
N GLY A 13 26.24 -3.31 5.56
CA GLY A 13 27.23 -2.22 5.65
C GLY A 13 27.20 -1.50 7.00
N ASP A 14 26.06 -1.54 7.69
CA ASP A 14 25.79 -0.80 8.92
C ASP A 14 24.71 -1.49 9.77
N GLN A 15 24.51 -0.98 10.98
CA GLN A 15 23.58 -1.54 11.96
C GLN A 15 22.12 -1.27 11.57
N ASP A 16 21.80 -0.11 11.00
CA ASP A 16 20.45 0.23 10.54
C ASP A 16 19.98 -0.71 9.43
N ALA A 17 20.85 -1.00 8.45
CA ALA A 17 20.57 -1.96 7.39
C ALA A 17 20.34 -3.38 7.91
N LEU A 18 21.07 -3.79 8.96
CA LEU A 18 20.82 -5.08 9.63
C LEU A 18 19.47 -5.10 10.35
N VAL A 19 19.13 -4.02 11.07
CA VAL A 19 17.83 -3.91 11.76
C VAL A 19 16.69 -3.91 10.75
N GLN A 20 16.79 -3.11 9.69
CA GLN A 20 15.80 -3.09 8.61
C GLN A 20 15.65 -4.44 7.93
N HIS A 21 16.75 -5.16 7.72
CA HIS A 21 16.68 -6.53 7.22
C HIS A 21 15.92 -7.45 8.18
N PHE A 22 16.23 -7.41 9.47
CA PHE A 22 15.58 -8.28 10.44
C PHE A 22 14.06 -8.00 10.53
N ASP A 23 13.69 -6.72 10.57
CA ASP A 23 12.28 -6.30 10.68
C ASP A 23 11.48 -6.64 9.42
N ASN A 24 12.05 -6.42 8.23
CA ASN A 24 11.33 -6.60 6.97
C ASN A 24 11.50 -7.99 6.34
N SER A 25 12.38 -8.86 6.88
CA SER A 25 12.61 -10.17 6.26
C SER A 25 11.49 -11.14 6.64
N PRO A 26 10.78 -11.70 5.66
CA PRO A 26 9.68 -12.61 5.93
C PRO A 26 10.18 -13.96 6.47
N LEU A 27 11.49 -14.23 6.33
CA LEU A 27 12.16 -15.35 6.98
C LEU A 27 12.21 -15.22 8.51
N HIS A 28 12.07 -14.01 9.05
CA HIS A 28 12.20 -13.71 10.47
C HIS A 28 10.88 -13.22 11.08
N THR A 29 10.14 -12.35 10.37
CA THR A 29 8.89 -11.78 10.85
C THR A 29 7.63 -12.43 10.26
N GLY A 30 7.80 -13.35 9.30
CA GLY A 30 6.69 -13.96 8.56
C GLY A 30 6.21 -13.10 7.39
N SER A 31 5.20 -13.58 6.67
CA SER A 31 4.60 -12.83 5.56
C SER A 31 3.69 -11.70 6.03
N TYR A 32 3.72 -10.57 5.36
CA TYR A 32 2.78 -9.47 5.58
C TYR A 32 1.51 -9.71 4.75
N ALA A 33 0.39 -10.02 5.39
CA ALA A 33 -0.87 -10.28 4.70
C ALA A 33 -1.76 -9.04 4.66
N CYS A 34 -2.53 -8.88 3.58
CA CYS A 34 -3.63 -7.93 3.49
C CYS A 34 -4.93 -8.60 3.94
N ASP A 35 -5.55 -8.12 5.01
CA ASP A 35 -6.80 -8.70 5.54
C ASP A 35 -7.99 -8.57 4.58
N ALA A 36 -7.95 -7.61 3.65
CA ALA A 36 -9.04 -7.37 2.70
C ALA A 36 -9.04 -8.36 1.52
N CYS A 37 -7.90 -8.93 1.16
CA CYS A 37 -7.79 -9.82 -0.02
C CYS A 37 -6.89 -11.05 0.19
N ASN A 38 -6.43 -11.29 1.42
CA ASN A 38 -5.52 -12.38 1.83
C ASN A 38 -4.22 -12.49 1.04
N ARG A 39 -3.82 -11.43 0.33
CA ARG A 39 -2.58 -11.41 -0.44
C ARG A 39 -1.39 -11.22 0.49
N SER A 40 -0.37 -12.06 0.33
CA SER A 40 0.85 -12.05 1.14
C SER A 40 1.99 -11.30 0.44
N PHE A 41 2.74 -10.53 1.21
CA PHE A 41 3.88 -9.73 0.75
C PHE A 41 5.13 -10.09 1.53
N ASN A 42 6.27 -9.98 0.85
CA ASN A 42 7.57 -10.32 1.40
C ASN A 42 8.13 -9.22 2.31
N ASP A 43 7.57 -8.02 2.30
CA ASP A 43 8.04 -6.90 3.09
C ASP A 43 6.89 -5.91 3.36
N ARG A 44 7.07 -5.12 4.43
CA ARG A 44 6.09 -4.16 4.92
C ARG A 44 5.83 -3.02 3.93
N HIS A 45 6.86 -2.63 3.15
CA HIS A 45 6.75 -1.57 2.16
C HIS A 45 5.82 -1.97 1.01
N SER A 46 5.99 -3.20 0.52
CA SER A 46 5.14 -3.79 -0.53
C SER A 46 3.68 -3.92 -0.08
N LEU A 47 3.43 -4.38 1.16
CA LEU A 47 2.06 -4.38 1.71
C LEU A 47 1.48 -2.96 1.77
N LYS A 48 2.27 -1.98 2.25
CA LYS A 48 1.80 -0.58 2.34
C LYS A 48 1.45 0.02 0.98
N GLN A 49 2.27 -0.24 -0.05
CA GLN A 49 1.95 0.18 -1.42
C GLN A 49 0.68 -0.49 -1.93
N HIS A 50 0.50 -1.78 -1.65
CA HIS A 50 -0.70 -2.51 -2.02
C HIS A 50 -1.96 -1.93 -1.36
N LEU A 51 -1.92 -1.61 -0.07
CA LEU A 51 -3.03 -0.94 0.63
C LEU A 51 -3.34 0.45 0.05
N PHE A 52 -2.36 1.07 -0.61
CA PHE A 52 -2.52 2.35 -1.30
C PHE A 52 -2.90 2.19 -2.79
N SER A 53 -3.07 0.96 -3.29
CA SER A 53 -3.58 0.72 -4.63
C SER A 53 -5.06 1.12 -4.73
N SER A 54 -5.52 1.46 -5.94
CA SER A 54 -6.91 1.90 -6.17
C SER A 54 -7.98 0.92 -5.69
N VAL A 55 -7.66 -0.38 -5.61
CA VAL A 55 -8.57 -1.42 -5.09
C VAL A 55 -8.82 -1.28 -3.58
N HIS A 56 -7.82 -0.81 -2.83
CA HIS A 56 -7.88 -0.68 -1.37
C HIS A 56 -7.98 0.78 -0.91
N ARG A 57 -7.78 1.75 -1.82
CA ARG A 57 -8.00 3.15 -1.50
C ARG A 57 -9.49 3.42 -1.34
N PRO A 58 -9.87 4.29 -0.38
CA PRO A 58 -11.23 4.81 -0.33
C PRO A 58 -11.54 5.49 -1.66
N SER A 59 -12.54 4.97 -2.35
CA SER A 59 -13.13 5.65 -3.50
C SER A 59 -13.98 6.81 -3.01
N TYR A 60 -14.00 7.88 -3.80
CA TYR A 60 -14.95 8.97 -3.64
C TYR A 60 -16.03 8.78 -4.70
N ASP A 61 -17.20 8.40 -4.23
CA ASP A 61 -18.37 8.16 -5.07
C ASP A 61 -19.00 9.51 -5.45
N CYS A 62 -19.54 9.58 -6.66
CA CYS A 62 -20.37 10.70 -7.06
C CYS A 62 -21.83 10.38 -6.65
N ASP A 63 -22.50 11.28 -5.93
CA ASP A 63 -23.89 11.06 -5.51
C ASP A 63 -24.88 11.06 -6.69
N THR A 64 -24.47 11.58 -7.85
CA THR A 64 -25.33 11.72 -9.04
C THR A 64 -24.99 10.74 -10.17
N CYS A 65 -23.92 9.96 -10.07
CA CYS A 65 -23.61 8.90 -11.04
C CYS A 65 -22.75 7.79 -10.42
N ASP A 66 -22.75 6.59 -11.00
CA ASP A 66 -21.95 5.44 -10.53
C ASP A 66 -20.42 5.57 -10.72
N ARG A 67 -19.91 6.78 -10.99
CA ARG A 67 -18.46 7.00 -11.14
C ARG A 67 -17.77 7.08 -9.79
N LYS A 68 -16.65 6.35 -9.70
CA LYS A 68 -15.77 6.30 -8.53
C LYS A 68 -14.45 7.01 -8.85
N PHE A 69 -14.02 7.89 -7.94
CA PHE A 69 -12.79 8.67 -8.09
C PHE A 69 -11.77 8.27 -7.04
N ALA A 70 -10.48 8.29 -7.40
CA ALA A 70 -9.38 7.95 -6.49
C ALA A 70 -9.00 9.09 -5.53
N SER A 71 -9.60 10.29 -5.69
CA SER A 71 -9.34 11.45 -4.83
C SER A 71 -10.51 12.43 -4.79
N THR A 72 -10.61 13.20 -3.71
CA THR A 72 -11.56 14.31 -3.57
C THR A 72 -11.36 15.39 -4.63
N LYS A 73 -10.11 15.68 -5.03
CA LYS A 73 -9.80 16.67 -6.07
C LYS A 73 -10.42 16.26 -7.40
N ASN A 74 -10.29 14.98 -7.76
CA ASN A 74 -10.86 14.44 -9.00
C ASN A 74 -12.39 14.46 -8.96
N LEU A 75 -13.01 14.10 -7.83
CA LEU A 75 -14.46 14.19 -7.66
C LEU A 75 -14.94 15.64 -7.78
N ARG A 76 -14.30 16.59 -7.10
CA ARG A 76 -14.68 18.02 -7.18
C ARG A 76 -14.55 18.58 -8.59
N GLN A 77 -13.48 18.22 -9.30
CA GLN A 77 -13.31 18.61 -10.70
C GLN A 77 -14.42 18.01 -11.56
N HIS A 78 -14.79 16.75 -11.33
CA HIS A 78 -15.89 16.11 -12.02
C HIS A 78 -17.22 16.80 -11.75
N LEU A 79 -17.55 17.12 -10.50
CA LEU A 79 -18.79 17.83 -10.15
C LEU A 79 -18.82 19.27 -10.71
N HIS A 80 -17.65 19.90 -10.87
CA HIS A 80 -17.54 21.23 -11.46
C HIS A 80 -17.70 21.22 -12.99
N ASP A 81 -17.02 20.28 -13.66
CA ASP A 81 -17.01 20.17 -15.13
C ASP A 81 -18.26 19.47 -15.68
N SER A 82 -18.84 18.56 -14.89
CA SER A 82 -20.07 17.83 -15.16
C SER A 82 -21.09 18.09 -14.04
N PRO A 83 -21.60 19.33 -13.90
CA PRO A 83 -22.56 19.69 -12.85
C PRO A 83 -23.90 18.97 -13.02
N THR A 84 -24.14 18.45 -14.21
CA THR A 84 -25.30 17.66 -14.55
C THR A 84 -24.82 16.38 -15.23
N CYS A 85 -24.42 15.37 -14.44
CA CYS A 85 -24.64 13.99 -14.86
C CYS A 85 -26.16 13.81 -15.02
N CYS A 86 -26.69 14.40 -16.09
CA CYS A 86 -28.04 14.27 -16.58
C CYS A 86 -28.24 12.78 -16.78
N VAL A 87 -29.20 12.28 -16.02
CA VAL A 87 -30.22 11.32 -16.41
C VAL A 87 -29.97 10.63 -17.75
N ASP A 88 -29.95 9.31 -17.71
CA ASP A 88 -30.27 8.43 -18.84
C ASP A 88 -31.33 9.05 -19.78
#